data_AF-A0A7J6SP91-F1
#
_entry.id   AF-A0A7J6SP91-F1
#
_cell.length_a   1.000
_cell.length_b   1.000
_cell.length_c   1.000
_cell.angle_alpha   90.00
_cell.angle_beta   90.00
_cell.angle_gamma   90.00
#
_symmetry.space_group_name_H-M   'P 1'
#
loop_
_entity.id
_entity.type
_entity.pdbx_description
1 polymer ?
#
loop_
_entity_poly.entity_id
_entity_poly.type
_entity_poly.pdbx_seq_one_letter_code
_entity_poly.pdbx_strand_id
1 'polypeptide(L)'
;EEGTLRALAERLKVPVETSKLKQGDPMVKCVILLHAHLARQRLPGSDLAADQRTILLNSTRLIQAMVDVVASHEWYRVALRAMELSQMVVQAMGPDTSLLMQLPYINQDIVDEAKKMKVEDVLDILDLDDDKRNKLFRNLSESQVAEVAQACNQFPSINMEYKVNKSKDGKTVTIPVVLERDGDLGVIDKTAGFVPVYAKYYPGEKEESWWLVAGMK
;
A
#
# COMPACT_ATOMS: atom_id res chain seq x y z
N GLU A 1 -4.67 -0.38 28.93
CA GLU A 1 -5.08 -0.18 27.53
C GLU A 1 -5.37 1.27 27.18
N GLU A 2 -6.34 1.93 27.83
CA GLU A 2 -6.74 3.32 27.49
C GLU A 2 -5.56 4.31 27.49
N GLY A 3 -4.73 4.31 28.54
CA GLY A 3 -3.57 5.20 28.63
C GLY A 3 -2.57 5.00 27.49
N THR A 4 -2.41 3.75 27.04
CA THR A 4 -1.58 3.39 25.88
C THR A 4 -2.16 3.96 24.59
N LEU A 5 -3.46 3.75 24.34
CA LEU A 5 -4.13 4.26 23.14
C LEU A 5 -4.08 5.79 23.08
N ARG A 6 -4.26 6.46 24.22
CA ARG A 6 -4.12 7.92 24.33
C ARG A 6 -2.71 8.39 23.98
N ALA A 7 -1.68 7.75 24.55
CA ALA A 7 -0.29 8.08 24.25
C ALA A 7 0.07 7.83 22.77
N LEU A 8 -0.48 6.77 22.16
CA LEU A 8 -0.33 6.52 20.72
C LEU A 8 -1.00 7.60 19.88
N ALA A 9 -2.24 7.98 20.22
CA ALA A 9 -2.99 9.00 19.51
C ALA A 9 -2.26 10.36 19.53
N GLU A 10 -1.75 10.77 20.69
CA GLU A 10 -1.00 12.02 20.86
C GLU A 10 0.32 11.99 20.06
N ARG A 11 1.09 10.91 20.19
CA ARG A 11 2.39 10.77 19.53
C ARG A 11 2.28 10.73 18.00
N LEU A 12 1.22 10.10 17.49
CA LEU A 12 0.96 9.98 16.05
C LEU A 12 0.06 11.11 15.52
N LYS A 13 -0.37 12.04 16.38
CA LYS A 13 -1.28 13.14 16.04
C LYS A 13 -2.54 12.66 15.32
N VAL A 14 -3.12 11.56 15.81
CA VAL A 14 -4.32 10.95 15.22
C VAL A 14 -5.50 11.90 15.39
N PRO A 15 -6.27 12.21 14.33
CA PRO A 15 -7.37 13.18 14.39
C PRO A 15 -8.63 12.58 15.03
N VAL A 16 -8.56 12.26 16.32
CA VAL A 16 -9.66 11.67 17.09
C VAL A 16 -9.90 12.38 18.41
N GLU A 17 -11.16 12.40 18.85
CA GLU A 17 -11.52 12.85 20.19
C GLU A 17 -11.14 11.80 21.24
N THR A 18 -9.94 11.93 21.82
CA THR A 18 -9.42 10.96 22.82
C THR A 18 -10.26 10.92 24.11
N SER A 19 -11.17 11.87 24.33
CA SER A 19 -12.18 11.81 25.40
C SER A 19 -13.13 10.62 25.23
N LYS A 20 -13.44 10.20 24.00
CA LYS A 20 -14.30 9.05 23.69
C LYS A 20 -13.67 7.71 24.05
N LEU A 21 -12.34 7.64 24.23
CA LEU A 21 -11.69 6.43 24.75
C LEU A 21 -12.16 6.09 26.17
N LYS A 22 -12.42 7.10 27.01
CA LYS A 22 -12.97 6.89 28.37
C LYS A 22 -14.37 6.26 28.36
N GLN A 23 -15.08 6.40 27.24
CA GLN A 23 -16.42 5.87 27.03
C GLN A 23 -16.38 4.46 26.41
N GLY A 24 -15.18 3.91 26.17
CA GLY A 24 -15.01 2.59 25.58
C GLY A 24 -15.38 2.53 24.09
N ASP A 25 -15.34 3.65 23.37
CA ASP A 25 -15.73 3.70 21.95
C ASP A 25 -14.76 2.85 21.08
N PRO A 26 -15.23 1.74 20.49
CA PRO A 26 -14.39 0.86 19.68
C PRO A 26 -13.91 1.55 18.38
N MET A 27 -14.64 2.54 17.85
CA MET A 27 -14.26 3.22 16.62
C MET A 27 -12.96 4.02 16.82
N VAL A 28 -12.83 4.71 17.95
CA VAL A 28 -11.62 5.48 18.26
C VAL A 28 -10.41 4.56 18.41
N LYS A 29 -10.59 3.40 19.07
CA LYS A 29 -9.54 2.37 19.14
C LYS A 29 -9.14 1.90 17.75
N CYS A 30 -10.10 1.58 16.87
CA CYS A 30 -9.81 1.15 15.50
C CYS A 30 -8.99 2.18 14.71
N VAL A 31 -9.38 3.46 14.77
CA VAL A 31 -8.66 4.54 14.07
C VAL A 31 -7.23 4.67 14.60
N ILE A 32 -7.03 4.65 15.92
CA ILE A 32 -5.69 4.75 16.51
C ILE A 32 -4.81 3.57 16.08
N LEU A 33 -5.35 2.34 16.12
CA LEU A 33 -4.60 1.15 15.72
C LEU A 33 -4.30 1.12 14.22
N LEU A 34 -5.19 1.64 13.36
CA LEU A 34 -4.93 1.79 11.93
C LEU A 34 -3.80 2.81 11.67
N HIS A 35 -3.85 3.97 12.33
CA HIS A 35 -2.75 4.95 12.24
C HIS A 35 -1.42 4.40 12.76
N ALA A 36 -1.46 3.61 13.84
CA ALA A 36 -0.26 2.94 14.36
C ALA A 36 0.32 1.96 13.33
N HIS A 37 -0.52 1.24 12.57
CA HIS A 37 -0.09 0.36 11.48
C HIS A 37 0.59 1.14 10.36
N LEU A 38 -0.06 2.19 9.85
CA LEU A 38 0.49 3.03 8.77
C LEU A 38 1.81 3.71 9.15
N ALA A 39 2.01 3.98 10.44
CA ALA A 39 3.26 4.52 10.98
C ALA A 39 4.24 3.44 11.47
N ARG A 40 3.98 2.15 11.20
CA ARG A 40 4.78 0.98 11.60
C ARG A 40 5.16 0.97 13.07
N GLN A 41 4.25 1.45 13.92
CA GLN A 41 4.48 1.55 15.35
C GLN A 41 4.31 0.20 16.02
N ARG A 42 5.31 -0.17 16.84
CA ARG A 42 5.18 -1.33 17.71
C ARG A 42 4.14 -1.05 18.78
N LEU A 43 3.14 -1.91 18.84
CA LEU A 43 2.12 -1.88 19.89
C LEU A 43 2.64 -2.59 21.14
N PRO A 44 2.43 -2.03 22.34
CA PRO A 44 2.80 -2.71 23.57
C PRO A 44 1.72 -3.73 23.96
N GLY A 45 2.15 -4.95 24.28
CA GLY A 45 1.26 -6.06 24.66
C GLY A 45 0.68 -6.83 23.48
N SER A 46 0.35 -8.10 23.71
CA SER A 46 -0.21 -9.02 22.71
C SER A 46 -1.62 -8.63 22.27
N ASP A 47 -2.42 -8.05 23.17
CA ASP A 47 -3.85 -7.87 22.95
C ASP A 47 -4.14 -6.82 21.89
N LEU A 48 -3.48 -5.65 21.98
CA LEU A 48 -3.61 -4.60 20.96
C LEU A 48 -3.09 -5.03 19.59
N ALA A 49 -2.07 -5.88 19.55
CA ALA A 49 -1.56 -6.44 18.30
C ALA A 49 -2.56 -7.43 17.68
N ALA A 50 -3.24 -8.25 18.49
CA ALA A 50 -4.31 -9.13 18.05
C ALA A 50 -5.53 -8.34 17.53
N ASP A 51 -5.88 -7.24 18.21
CA ASP A 51 -6.94 -6.33 17.75
C ASP A 51 -6.58 -5.66 16.42
N GLN A 52 -5.35 -5.13 16.30
CA GLN A 52 -4.87 -4.52 15.07
C GLN A 52 -4.88 -5.53 13.92
N ARG A 53 -4.43 -6.78 14.16
CA ARG A 53 -4.52 -7.87 13.18
C ARG A 53 -5.95 -8.07 12.69
N THR A 54 -6.92 -8.12 13.60
CA THR A 54 -8.35 -8.27 13.27
C THR A 54 -8.87 -7.08 12.45
N ILE A 55 -8.49 -5.86 12.82
CA ILE A 55 -8.85 -4.65 12.07
C ILE A 55 -8.30 -4.70 10.64
N LEU A 56 -7.02 -5.02 10.47
CA LEU A 56 -6.36 -5.03 9.16
C LEU A 56 -6.97 -6.05 8.21
N LEU A 57 -7.24 -7.28 8.69
CA LEU A 57 -7.87 -8.34 7.89
C LEU A 57 -9.28 -7.95 7.40
N ASN A 58 -10.01 -7.12 8.14
CA ASN A 58 -11.33 -6.64 7.74
C ASN A 58 -11.28 -5.35 6.91
N SER A 59 -10.21 -4.55 7.04
CA SER A 59 -10.10 -3.22 6.45
C SER A 59 -10.13 -3.24 4.92
N THR A 60 -9.45 -4.19 4.29
CA THR A 60 -9.34 -4.26 2.82
C THR A 60 -10.70 -4.39 2.13
N ARG A 61 -11.58 -5.28 2.62
CA ARG A 61 -12.95 -5.44 2.11
C ARG A 61 -13.81 -4.20 2.36
N LEU A 62 -13.67 -3.56 3.52
CA LEU A 62 -14.42 -2.34 3.84
C LEU A 62 -13.99 -1.18 2.93
N ILE A 63 -12.69 -1.04 2.67
CA ILE A 63 -12.16 -0.02 1.75
C ILE A 63 -12.65 -0.28 0.32
N GLN A 64 -12.71 -1.54 -0.13
CA GLN A 64 -13.31 -1.88 -1.43
C GLN A 64 -14.77 -1.44 -1.52
N ALA A 65 -15.58 -1.76 -0.50
CA ALA A 65 -16.96 -1.29 -0.45
C ALA A 65 -17.06 0.25 -0.43
N MET A 66 -16.13 0.94 0.24
CA MET A 66 -16.03 2.39 0.17
C MET A 66 -15.77 2.88 -1.25
N VAL A 67 -14.83 2.27 -1.98
CA VAL A 67 -14.53 2.58 -3.39
C VAL A 67 -15.80 2.43 -4.25
N ASP A 68 -16.54 1.33 -4.09
CA ASP A 68 -17.77 1.07 -4.86
C ASP A 68 -18.84 2.13 -4.60
N VAL A 69 -19.04 2.51 -3.33
CA VAL A 69 -20.01 3.55 -2.95
C VAL A 69 -19.61 4.89 -3.53
N VAL A 70 -18.36 5.33 -3.36
CA VAL A 70 -17.94 6.66 -3.83
C VAL A 70 -17.83 6.76 -5.34
N ALA A 71 -17.49 5.66 -6.03
CA ALA A 71 -17.49 5.57 -7.49
C ALA A 71 -18.93 5.67 -8.05
N SER A 72 -19.91 5.07 -7.38
CA SER A 72 -21.33 5.17 -7.75
C SER A 72 -21.90 6.59 -7.62
N HIS A 73 -21.27 7.42 -6.77
CA HIS A 73 -21.61 8.84 -6.61
C HIS A 73 -20.75 9.75 -7.50
N GLU A 74 -19.91 9.18 -8.37
CA GLU A 74 -19.02 9.92 -9.28
C GLU A 74 -18.02 10.83 -8.54
N TRP A 75 -17.72 10.53 -7.27
CA TRP A 75 -16.76 11.29 -6.47
C TRP A 75 -15.33 10.84 -6.74
N TYR A 76 -14.85 11.11 -7.96
CA TYR A 76 -13.57 10.63 -8.46
C TYR A 76 -12.40 10.85 -7.49
N ARG A 77 -12.25 12.06 -6.92
CA ARG A 77 -11.17 12.35 -5.98
C ARG A 77 -11.24 11.48 -4.72
N VAL A 78 -12.44 11.24 -4.21
CA VAL A 78 -12.64 10.40 -3.01
C VAL A 78 -12.40 8.93 -3.36
N ALA A 79 -12.81 8.49 -4.55
CA ALA A 79 -12.53 7.15 -5.06
C ALA A 79 -11.02 6.87 -5.13
N LEU A 80 -10.25 7.79 -5.70
CA LEU A 80 -8.78 7.68 -5.75
C LEU A 80 -8.17 7.61 -4.34
N ARG A 81 -8.60 8.46 -3.41
CA ARG A 81 -8.10 8.42 -2.03
C ARG A 81 -8.44 7.11 -1.32
N ALA A 82 -9.61 6.52 -1.60
CA ALA A 82 -9.97 5.21 -1.05
C ALA A 82 -9.11 4.08 -1.67
N MET A 83 -8.78 4.15 -2.96
CA MET A 83 -7.85 3.21 -3.61
C MET A 83 -6.43 3.32 -3.02
N GLU A 84 -5.92 4.54 -2.85
CA GLU A 84 -4.64 4.81 -2.18
C GLU A 84 -4.64 4.27 -0.74
N LEU A 85 -5.72 4.49 0.01
CA LEU A 85 -5.85 3.95 1.37
C LEU A 85 -5.76 2.41 1.38
N SER A 86 -6.31 1.73 0.37
CA SER A 86 -6.19 0.28 0.23
C SER A 86 -4.73 -0.15 0.15
N GLN A 87 -3.95 0.51 -0.70
CA GLN A 87 -2.52 0.25 -0.88
C GLN A 87 -1.73 0.56 0.39
N MET A 88 -2.02 1.70 1.04
CA MET A 88 -1.41 2.13 2.29
C MET A 88 -1.60 1.11 3.42
N VAL A 89 -2.81 0.53 3.54
CA VAL A 89 -3.11 -0.49 4.54
C VAL A 89 -2.36 -1.80 4.26
N VAL A 90 -2.26 -2.22 3.01
CA VAL A 90 -1.51 -3.44 2.65
C VAL A 90 -0.01 -3.26 2.86
N GLN A 91 0.57 -2.13 2.45
CA GLN A 91 2.01 -1.88 2.56
C GLN A 91 2.47 -1.27 3.88
N ALA A 92 1.52 -0.96 4.78
CA ALA A 92 1.76 -0.23 6.03
C ALA A 92 2.56 1.06 5.79
N MET A 93 2.04 1.93 4.93
CA MET A 93 2.67 3.19 4.55
C MET A 93 1.73 4.37 4.78
N GLY A 94 2.26 5.44 5.38
CA GLY A 94 1.57 6.72 5.49
C GLY A 94 1.66 7.54 4.19
N PRO A 95 0.90 8.63 4.07
CA PRO A 95 0.86 9.46 2.85
C PRO A 95 2.21 10.11 2.52
N ASP A 96 3.03 10.40 3.53
CA ASP A 96 4.34 11.06 3.35
C ASP A 96 5.51 10.05 3.36
N THR A 97 5.22 8.75 3.30
CA THR A 97 6.25 7.70 3.32
C THR A 97 6.84 7.53 1.92
N SER A 98 8.16 7.36 1.83
CA SER A 98 8.81 7.04 0.55
C SER A 98 8.27 5.70 0.02
N LEU A 99 7.95 5.65 -1.28
CA LEU A 99 7.47 4.45 -1.95
C LEU A 99 8.48 3.30 -1.85
N LEU A 100 9.77 3.60 -1.71
CA LEU A 100 10.83 2.60 -1.54
C LEU A 100 10.70 1.82 -0.22
N MET A 101 10.05 2.40 0.80
CA MET A 101 9.90 1.74 2.09
C MET A 101 8.93 0.54 2.07
N GLN A 102 8.25 0.29 0.95
CA GLN A 102 7.51 -0.96 0.74
C GLN A 102 8.44 -2.18 0.60
N LEU A 103 9.68 -1.96 0.14
CA LEU A 103 10.69 -2.99 -0.03
C LEU A 103 11.32 -3.38 1.32
N PRO A 104 11.80 -4.62 1.48
CA PRO A 104 12.47 -5.06 2.70
C PRO A 104 13.75 -4.28 2.97
N TYR A 105 14.10 -4.13 4.25
CA TYR A 105 15.36 -3.53 4.72
C TYR A 105 15.61 -2.06 4.33
N ILE A 106 14.72 -1.43 3.56
CA ILE A 106 14.83 -0.02 3.21
C ILE A 106 14.49 0.84 4.43
N ASN A 107 15.51 1.52 4.95
CA ASN A 107 15.41 2.47 6.05
C ASN A 107 15.56 3.91 5.55
N GLN A 108 15.47 4.88 6.46
CA GLN A 108 15.57 6.30 6.09
C GLN A 108 16.92 6.65 5.46
N ASP A 109 18.02 6.04 5.92
CA ASP A 109 19.35 6.31 5.36
C ASP A 109 19.45 5.90 3.88
N ILE A 110 18.87 4.75 3.51
CA ILE A 110 18.81 4.28 2.12
C ILE A 110 17.89 5.19 1.30
N VAL A 111 16.73 5.61 1.84
CA VAL A 111 15.83 6.56 1.18
C VAL A 111 16.51 7.89 0.91
N ASP A 112 17.30 8.40 1.84
CA ASP A 112 18.01 9.67 1.68
C ASP A 112 19.13 9.57 0.64
N GLU A 113 19.79 8.42 0.52
CA GLU A 113 20.75 8.17 -0.56
C GLU A 113 20.06 8.00 -1.92
N ALA A 114 18.92 7.29 -1.98
CA ALA A 114 18.09 7.14 -3.18
C ALA A 114 17.64 8.51 -3.73
N LYS A 115 17.19 9.40 -2.85
CA LYS A 115 16.81 10.78 -3.21
C LYS A 115 17.95 11.56 -3.87
N LYS A 116 19.20 11.42 -3.39
CA LYS A 116 20.37 12.06 -4.03
C LYS A 116 20.64 11.51 -5.42
N MET A 117 20.27 10.26 -5.67
CA MET A 117 20.37 9.58 -6.96
C MET A 117 19.15 9.79 -7.86
N LYS A 118 18.11 10.50 -7.39
CA LYS A 118 16.81 10.68 -8.06
C LYS A 118 16.08 9.36 -8.31
N VAL A 119 16.18 8.45 -7.35
CA VAL A 119 15.42 7.19 -7.29
C VAL A 119 14.26 7.40 -6.34
N GLU A 120 13.04 7.40 -6.86
CA GLU A 120 11.82 7.72 -6.12
C GLU A 120 10.91 6.50 -5.91
N ASP A 121 10.91 5.54 -6.85
CA ASP A 121 10.07 4.35 -6.80
C ASP A 121 10.79 3.02 -7.10
N VAL A 122 10.03 1.92 -7.12
CA VAL A 122 10.56 0.57 -7.31
C VAL A 122 11.03 0.34 -8.75
N LEU A 123 10.41 0.99 -9.74
CA LEU A 123 10.79 0.89 -11.14
C LEU A 123 12.14 1.58 -11.36
N ASP A 124 12.37 2.73 -10.73
CA ASP A 124 13.67 3.40 -10.75
C ASP A 124 14.79 2.49 -10.22
N ILE A 125 14.53 1.67 -9.19
CA ILE A 125 15.50 0.70 -8.65
C ILE A 125 15.83 -0.39 -9.68
N LEU A 126 14.83 -0.87 -10.42
CA LEU A 126 15.03 -1.89 -11.45
C LEU A 126 15.89 -1.38 -12.61
N ASP A 127 15.78 -0.08 -12.92
CA ASP A 127 16.53 0.59 -13.98
C ASP A 127 17.93 1.09 -13.53
N LEU A 128 18.31 0.89 -12.27
CA LEU A 128 19.63 1.28 -11.78
C LEU A 128 20.74 0.41 -12.34
N ASP A 129 21.81 1.08 -12.81
CA ASP A 129 23.08 0.44 -13.10
C ASP A 129 23.68 -0.24 -11.85
N ASP A 130 24.42 -1.32 -12.06
CA ASP A 130 25.03 -2.13 -10.99
C ASP A 130 25.83 -1.29 -9.98
N ASP A 131 26.62 -0.32 -10.44
CA ASP A 131 27.42 0.56 -9.57
C ASP A 131 26.56 1.40 -8.62
N LYS A 132 25.46 1.96 -9.13
CA LYS A 132 24.52 2.77 -8.33
C LYS A 132 23.75 1.89 -7.37
N ARG A 133 23.32 0.71 -7.81
CA ARG A 133 22.61 -0.28 -6.97
C ARG A 133 23.49 -0.76 -5.82
N ASN A 134 24.76 -1.10 -6.10
CA ASN A 134 25.73 -1.50 -5.08
C ASN A 134 25.99 -0.37 -4.08
N LYS A 135 26.07 0.89 -4.55
CA LYS A 135 26.21 2.04 -3.66
C LYS A 135 24.97 2.26 -2.79
N LEU A 136 23.77 2.12 -3.37
CA LEU A 136 22.50 2.28 -2.66
C LEU A 136 22.33 1.24 -1.54
N PHE A 137 22.66 -0.02 -1.84
CA PHE A 137 22.50 -1.15 -0.91
C PHE A 137 23.79 -1.55 -0.17
N ARG A 138 24.81 -0.69 -0.14
CA ARG A 138 26.12 -0.97 0.47
C ARG A 138 26.09 -1.46 1.94
N ASN A 139 25.02 -1.11 2.66
CA ASN A 139 24.83 -1.46 4.08
C ASN A 139 23.97 -2.71 4.28
N LEU A 140 23.55 -3.37 3.19
CA LEU A 140 22.79 -4.61 3.19
C LEU A 140 23.71 -5.79 2.90
N SER A 141 23.42 -6.95 3.50
CA SER A 141 24.09 -8.20 3.13
C SER A 141 23.60 -8.71 1.78
N GLU A 142 24.36 -9.60 1.13
CA GLU A 142 23.96 -10.23 -0.13
C GLU A 142 22.57 -10.92 -0.03
N SER A 143 22.29 -11.57 1.10
CA SER A 143 20.98 -12.17 1.36
C SER A 143 19.86 -11.13 1.41
N GLN A 144 20.11 -9.97 2.03
CA GLN A 144 19.12 -8.89 2.11
C GLN A 144 18.89 -8.25 0.75
N VAL A 145 19.96 -8.08 -0.05
CA VAL A 145 19.85 -7.59 -1.44
C VAL A 145 19.05 -8.57 -2.30
N ALA A 146 19.24 -9.87 -2.13
CA ALA A 146 18.45 -10.88 -2.83
C ALA A 146 16.95 -10.81 -2.48
N GLU A 147 16.60 -10.58 -1.20
CA GLU A 147 15.21 -10.38 -0.79
C GLU A 147 14.61 -9.09 -1.35
N VAL A 148 15.38 -8.00 -1.43
CA VAL A 148 14.96 -6.76 -2.10
C VAL A 148 14.70 -7.02 -3.59
N ALA A 149 15.63 -7.71 -4.27
CA ALA A 149 15.48 -8.06 -5.67
C ALA A 149 14.25 -8.93 -5.92
N GLN A 150 13.96 -9.89 -5.05
CA GLN A 150 12.74 -10.70 -5.12
C GLN A 150 11.47 -9.83 -5.01
N ALA A 151 11.44 -8.90 -4.05
CA ALA A 151 10.31 -7.98 -3.90
C ALA A 151 10.15 -7.04 -5.11
N CYS A 152 11.25 -6.55 -5.69
CA CYS A 152 11.24 -5.76 -6.93
C CYS A 152 10.71 -6.56 -8.12
N ASN A 153 11.10 -7.84 -8.28
CA ASN A 153 10.61 -8.68 -9.38
C ASN A 153 9.11 -9.01 -9.26
N GLN A 154 8.56 -9.05 -8.05
CA GLN A 154 7.12 -9.22 -7.82
C GLN A 154 6.33 -7.93 -8.03
N PHE A 155 7.00 -6.78 -8.03
CA PHE A 155 6.34 -5.49 -8.22
C PHE A 155 5.69 -5.43 -9.62
N PRO A 156 4.44 -4.95 -9.72
CA PRO A 156 3.73 -4.96 -10.99
C PRO A 156 4.27 -3.91 -11.95
N SER A 157 4.84 -4.36 -13.08
CA SER A 157 5.06 -3.54 -14.27
C SER A 157 3.95 -3.85 -15.28
N ILE A 158 3.01 -2.91 -15.45
CA ILE A 158 1.83 -3.11 -16.30
C ILE A 158 1.82 -2.06 -17.41
N ASN A 159 1.80 -2.53 -18.65
CA ASN A 159 1.54 -1.71 -19.83
C ASN A 159 0.03 -1.69 -20.10
N MET A 160 -0.51 -0.49 -20.33
CA MET A 160 -1.92 -0.28 -20.63
C MET A 160 -2.08 0.34 -22.01
N GLU A 161 -2.80 -0.36 -22.89
CA GLU A 161 -3.25 0.16 -24.16
C GLU A 161 -4.76 0.39 -24.15
N TYR A 162 -5.21 1.52 -24.68
CA TYR A 162 -6.65 1.80 -24.82
C TYR A 162 -6.95 2.54 -26.12
N LYS A 163 -8.16 2.34 -26.64
CA LYS A 163 -8.63 3.03 -27.87
C LYS A 163 -9.96 3.72 -27.59
N VAL A 164 -9.98 5.04 -27.71
CA VAL A 164 -11.21 5.83 -27.57
C VAL A 164 -11.85 6.00 -28.94
N ASN A 165 -12.98 5.34 -29.15
CA ASN A 165 -13.75 5.51 -30.38
C ASN A 165 -14.58 6.80 -30.31
N LYS A 166 -14.57 7.60 -31.38
CA LYS A 166 -15.43 8.77 -31.49
C LYS A 166 -16.90 8.33 -31.48
N SER A 167 -17.69 8.90 -30.60
CA SER A 167 -19.14 8.71 -30.56
C SER A 167 -19.84 10.05 -30.78
N LYS A 168 -21.09 9.98 -31.23
CA LYS A 168 -21.95 11.18 -31.32
C LYS A 168 -22.41 11.58 -29.92
N ASP A 169 -22.67 12.88 -29.73
CA ASP A 169 -23.16 13.42 -28.46
C ASP A 169 -24.35 12.62 -27.93
N GLY A 170 -24.33 12.32 -26.63
CA GLY A 170 -25.40 11.59 -25.94
C GLY A 170 -25.42 10.07 -26.15
N LYS A 171 -24.42 9.47 -26.79
CA LYS A 171 -24.31 8.01 -26.93
C LYS A 171 -23.23 7.41 -26.04
N THR A 172 -23.49 6.21 -25.53
CA THR A 172 -22.52 5.39 -24.80
C THR A 172 -21.24 5.23 -25.62
N VAL A 173 -20.09 5.45 -24.98
CA VAL A 173 -18.75 5.21 -25.54
C VAL A 173 -18.20 3.93 -24.92
N THR A 174 -17.76 2.99 -25.75
CA THR A 174 -17.04 1.80 -25.29
C THR A 174 -15.55 2.01 -25.49
N ILE A 175 -14.77 1.86 -24.43
CA ILE A 175 -13.31 2.00 -24.42
C ILE A 175 -12.72 0.60 -24.16
N PRO A 176 -12.29 -0.14 -25.20
CA PRO A 176 -11.49 -1.35 -24.98
C PRO A 176 -10.15 -0.98 -24.35
N VAL A 177 -9.79 -1.71 -23.29
CA VAL A 177 -8.52 -1.59 -22.57
C VAL A 177 -7.85 -2.95 -22.58
N VAL A 178 -6.57 -2.99 -22.91
CA VAL A 178 -5.69 -4.16 -22.83
C VAL A 178 -4.62 -3.86 -21.79
N LEU A 179 -4.45 -4.78 -20.85
CA LEU A 179 -3.38 -4.74 -19.85
C LEU A 179 -2.42 -5.88 -20.13
N GLU A 180 -1.15 -5.56 -20.27
CA GLU A 180 -0.07 -6.54 -20.41
C GLU A 180 0.88 -6.38 -19.23
N ARG A 181 1.23 -7.49 -18.59
CA ARG A 181 2.21 -7.50 -17.50
C ARG A 181 3.59 -7.80 -18.07
N ASP A 182 4.53 -6.93 -17.77
CA ASP A 182 5.94 -7.16 -18.02
C ASP A 182 6.55 -7.92 -16.84
N GLY A 183 7.33 -8.95 -17.14
CA GLY A 183 8.01 -9.78 -16.15
C GLY A 183 7.28 -11.07 -15.78
N ASP A 184 8.04 -12.03 -15.27
CA ASP A 184 7.54 -13.32 -14.81
C ASP A 184 7.21 -13.25 -13.31
N LEU A 185 5.99 -13.63 -12.93
CA LEU A 185 5.58 -13.77 -11.52
C LEU A 185 6.31 -14.92 -10.81
N GLY A 186 7.09 -15.72 -11.54
CA GLY A 186 7.82 -16.87 -11.05
C GLY A 186 6.88 -18.07 -10.86
N VAL A 187 7.30 -19.01 -10.01
CA VAL A 187 6.53 -20.23 -9.77
C VAL A 187 5.26 -19.86 -9.00
N ILE A 188 4.11 -19.91 -9.69
CA ILE A 188 2.79 -19.92 -9.05
C ILE A 188 2.78 -21.13 -8.10
N ASP A 189 2.61 -20.88 -6.81
CA ASP A 189 2.32 -21.95 -5.87
C ASP A 189 1.02 -22.63 -6.33
N LYS A 190 1.16 -23.86 -6.85
CA LYS A 190 0.04 -24.66 -7.39
C LYS A 190 -1.06 -24.87 -6.36
N THR A 191 -0.79 -24.64 -5.07
CA THR A 191 -1.73 -24.77 -3.96
C THR A 191 -2.56 -23.50 -3.73
N ALA A 192 -2.01 -22.31 -4.00
CA ALA A 192 -2.69 -21.03 -3.77
C ALA A 192 -3.38 -20.46 -5.02
N GLY A 193 -2.91 -20.83 -6.23
CA GLY A 193 -3.50 -20.36 -7.49
C GLY A 193 -3.13 -18.93 -7.90
N PHE A 194 -2.42 -18.18 -7.04
CA PHE A 194 -1.87 -16.85 -7.32
C PHE A 194 -0.54 -16.65 -6.57
N VAL A 195 0.22 -15.63 -6.98
CA VAL A 195 1.42 -15.18 -6.24
C VAL A 195 1.01 -14.04 -5.31
N PRO A 196 1.19 -14.18 -3.98
CA PRO A 196 0.79 -13.14 -3.05
C PRO A 196 1.66 -11.88 -3.21
N VAL A 197 1.03 -10.73 -3.01
CA VAL A 197 1.72 -9.44 -2.99
C VAL A 197 2.74 -9.43 -1.85
N TYR A 198 3.93 -8.91 -2.13
CA TYR A 198 4.92 -8.64 -1.09
C TYR A 198 4.37 -7.60 -0.10
N ALA A 199 3.94 -8.05 1.08
CA ALA A 199 3.29 -7.19 2.08
C ALA A 199 3.67 -7.61 3.51
N LYS A 200 4.95 -7.39 3.88
CA LYS A 200 5.55 -7.87 5.14
C LYS A 200 4.78 -7.51 6.41
N TYR A 201 4.13 -6.34 6.43
CA TYR A 201 3.43 -5.83 7.61
C TYR A 201 1.94 -6.18 7.62
N TYR A 202 1.40 -6.68 6.51
CA TYR A 202 0.00 -7.09 6.43
C TYR A 202 -0.15 -8.51 7.03
N PRO A 203 -1.14 -8.75 7.91
CA PRO A 203 -1.24 -10.01 8.65
C PRO A 203 -1.70 -11.23 7.84
N GLY A 204 -2.18 -11.03 6.62
CA GLY A 204 -2.70 -12.10 5.75
C GLY A 204 -2.03 -12.11 4.39
N GLU A 205 -2.41 -13.08 3.56
CA GLU A 205 -2.05 -13.06 2.15
C GLU A 205 -2.97 -12.10 1.38
N LYS A 206 -2.43 -11.46 0.35
CA LYS A 206 -3.19 -10.55 -0.50
C LYS A 206 -2.89 -10.86 -1.96
N GLU A 207 -3.94 -11.12 -2.72
CA GLU A 207 -3.88 -11.19 -4.18
C GLU A 207 -3.81 -9.77 -4.76
N GLU A 208 -3.09 -9.60 -5.88
CA GLU A 208 -3.08 -8.35 -6.61
C GLU A 208 -4.48 -8.02 -7.17
N SER A 209 -4.91 -6.75 -7.15
CA SER A 209 -6.22 -6.35 -7.66
C SER A 209 -6.16 -4.94 -8.22
N TRP A 210 -6.84 -4.70 -9.34
CA TRP A 210 -6.75 -3.45 -10.09
C TRP A 210 -8.11 -2.79 -10.27
N TRP A 211 -8.13 -1.46 -10.22
CA TRP A 211 -9.26 -0.64 -10.65
C TRP A 211 -8.91 0.05 -11.98
N LEU A 212 -9.73 -0.16 -13.01
CA LEU A 212 -9.70 0.65 -14.22
C LEU A 212 -10.70 1.78 -14.07
N VAL A 213 -10.20 3.01 -13.96
CA VAL A 213 -11.02 4.20 -13.69
C VAL A 213 -10.98 5.14 -14.88
N ALA A 214 -12.15 5.46 -15.42
CA ALA A 214 -12.32 6.52 -16.42
C ALA A 214 -13.11 7.68 -15.78
N GLY A 215 -12.59 8.90 -15.87
CA GLY A 215 -13.22 10.09 -15.30
C GLY A 215 -12.77 11.36 -16.01
N MET A 216 -13.51 12.45 -15.81
CA MET A 216 -13.17 13.78 -16.33
C MET A 216 -12.38 14.56 -15.27
N LYS A 217 -11.36 15.30 -15.72
CA LYS A 217 -10.47 16.09 -14.84
C LYS A 217 -11.13 17.37 -14.32
#